data_AF-A0A7M7LNS3-F1
#
_entry.id   AF-A0A7M7LNS3-F1
#
_cell.length_a   1.000
_cell.length_b   1.000
_cell.length_c   1.000
_cell.angle_alpha   90.00
_cell.angle_beta   90.00
_cell.angle_gamma   90.00
#
_symmetry.space_group_name_H-M   'P 1'
#
loop_
_entity.id
_entity.type
_entity.pdbx_description
1 polymer ?
#
loop_
_entity_poly.entity_id
_entity_poly.type
_entity_poly.pdbx_seq_one_letter_code
_entity_poly.pdbx_strand_id
1 'polypeptide(L)'
;MYRICPDLIADTGVSIRVFQYVIKYVSQLVKDKSVALNGKNDVPVVSQPTTRCGVRVYKIVILGDGGVGKSEMIFSAVTLQFVSHSFLDYHDPTIEDSYQQQAVIDGEAALLDILDTAGQVEFTAMRDQYMRCGEGFMICYSVTDRHSFQEALEYRKLITRVRANEDIPLVLVGNKFDLQHQRKVTTEEGKALAEQLGCPFYETSAALRQFIDDAFYSLVRQIRAKERSRNSISFLLRQKKHITTFRHCNREARF
;
A
#
# COMPACT_ATOMS: atom_id res chain seq x y z
N MET A 1 -15.28 12.55 -24.57
CA MET A 1 -15.42 11.37 -25.44
C MET A 1 -14.05 11.10 -26.03
N TYR A 2 -13.21 10.30 -25.37
CA TYR A 2 -11.84 10.01 -25.83
C TYR A 2 -11.91 8.77 -26.74
N ARG A 3 -11.60 8.94 -28.04
CA ARG A 3 -11.40 7.82 -28.97
C ARG A 3 -9.97 7.32 -28.82
N ILE A 4 -9.79 6.04 -28.50
CA ILE A 4 -8.48 5.38 -28.45
C ILE A 4 -8.38 4.45 -29.67
N CYS A 5 -7.21 4.45 -30.32
CA CYS A 5 -6.90 3.73 -31.55
C CYS A 5 -7.13 2.21 -31.41
N PRO A 6 -7.83 1.56 -32.37
CA PRO A 6 -8.09 0.12 -32.35
C PRO A 6 -6.84 -0.78 -32.43
N ASP A 7 -5.72 -0.23 -32.89
CA ASP A 7 -4.53 -1.03 -33.23
C ASP A 7 -3.69 -1.45 -32.02
N LEU A 8 -4.06 -1.03 -30.80
CA LEU A 8 -3.33 -1.34 -29.56
C LEU A 8 -3.87 -2.58 -28.79
N ILE A 9 -4.76 -3.36 -29.42
CA ILE A 9 -5.47 -4.48 -28.78
C ILE A 9 -4.90 -5.86 -29.18
N ALA A 10 -4.08 -5.94 -30.21
CA ALA A 10 -3.73 -7.23 -30.82
C ALA A 10 -2.59 -8.03 -30.13
N ASP A 11 -1.70 -7.39 -29.37
CA ASP A 11 -0.40 -8.04 -29.02
C ASP A 11 -0.21 -8.48 -27.55
N THR A 12 -1.18 -8.26 -26.64
CA THR A 12 -0.95 -8.53 -25.20
C THR A 12 -1.81 -9.64 -24.59
N GLY A 13 -2.67 -10.31 -25.37
CA GLY A 13 -3.53 -11.38 -24.84
C GLY A 13 -4.50 -10.93 -23.73
N VAL A 14 -4.60 -9.64 -23.45
CA VAL A 14 -5.53 -9.08 -22.46
C VAL A 14 -6.93 -9.06 -23.06
N SER A 15 -7.84 -9.81 -22.44
CA SER A 15 -9.25 -9.82 -22.84
C SER A 15 -9.81 -8.39 -22.79
N ILE A 16 -10.45 -7.95 -23.88
CA ILE A 16 -11.14 -6.65 -24.01
C ILE A 16 -12.07 -6.36 -22.81
N ARG A 17 -12.56 -7.41 -22.13
CA ARG A 17 -13.38 -7.30 -20.91
C ARG A 17 -12.62 -6.70 -19.72
N VAL A 18 -11.35 -7.03 -19.54
CA VAL A 18 -10.49 -6.50 -18.46
C VAL A 18 -10.26 -5.00 -18.67
N PHE A 19 -10.00 -4.60 -19.91
CA PHE A 19 -9.83 -3.20 -20.27
C PHE A 19 -11.10 -2.37 -20.03
N GLN A 20 -12.27 -2.90 -20.39
CA GLN A 20 -13.55 -2.24 -20.13
C GLN A 20 -13.88 -2.14 -18.62
N TYR A 21 -13.44 -3.12 -17.83
CA TYR A 21 -13.68 -3.16 -16.39
C TYR A 21 -12.82 -2.13 -15.63
N VAL A 22 -11.55 -2.00 -15.98
CA VAL A 22 -10.64 -0.98 -15.42
C VAL A 22 -11.14 0.43 -15.74
N ILE A 23 -11.59 0.69 -16.97
CA ILE A 23 -12.21 1.98 -17.34
C ILE A 23 -13.46 2.28 -16.48
N LYS A 24 -14.26 1.26 -16.16
CA LYS A 24 -15.48 1.39 -15.35
C LYS A 24 -15.15 1.66 -13.87
N TYR A 25 -14.16 0.97 -13.31
CA TYR A 25 -13.68 1.17 -11.94
C TYR A 25 -13.02 2.56 -11.75
N VAL A 26 -12.19 2.97 -12.71
CA VAL A 26 -11.60 4.32 -12.74
C VAL A 26 -12.69 5.40 -12.87
N SER A 27 -13.71 5.18 -13.71
CA SER A 27 -14.85 6.09 -13.81
C SER A 27 -15.65 6.21 -12.51
N GLN A 28 -15.75 5.14 -11.73
CA GLN A 28 -16.47 5.14 -10.46
C GLN A 28 -15.69 5.90 -9.36
N LEU A 29 -14.38 5.69 -9.30
CA LEU A 29 -13.49 6.42 -8.38
C LEU A 29 -13.35 7.91 -8.72
N VAL A 30 -13.46 8.29 -10.00
CA VAL A 30 -13.52 9.69 -10.42
C VAL A 30 -14.87 10.33 -10.05
N LYS A 31 -15.97 9.58 -10.12
CA LYS A 31 -17.30 10.06 -9.72
C LYS A 31 -17.40 10.36 -8.22
N ASP A 32 -16.76 9.55 -7.37
CA ASP A 32 -16.71 9.77 -5.92
C ASP A 32 -15.92 11.03 -5.53
N LYS A 33 -15.01 11.51 -6.40
CA LYS A 33 -14.32 12.79 -6.21
C LYS A 33 -15.08 14.00 -6.75
N SER A 34 -15.98 13.82 -7.72
CA SER A 34 -16.76 14.95 -8.28
C SER A 34 -17.86 15.49 -7.35
N VAL A 35 -18.13 14.85 -6.21
CA VAL A 35 -19.02 15.40 -5.17
C VAL A 35 -18.30 16.39 -4.23
N ALA A 36 -16.97 16.50 -4.32
CA ALA A 36 -16.18 17.42 -3.50
C ALA A 36 -15.51 18.53 -4.32
N LEU A 37 -16.29 19.26 -5.11
CA LEU A 37 -15.90 20.57 -5.63
C LEU A 37 -17.02 21.57 -5.34
N ASN A 38 -17.11 21.97 -4.07
CA ASN A 38 -17.63 23.29 -3.74
C ASN A 38 -16.44 24.14 -3.28
N GLY A 39 -16.22 25.23 -3.99
CA GLY A 39 -15.01 26.03 -3.91
C GLY A 39 -14.79 26.74 -2.57
N LYS A 40 -13.51 27.09 -2.41
CA LYS A 40 -12.90 28.04 -1.45
C LYS A 40 -12.36 27.44 -0.14
N ASN A 41 -11.06 27.73 0.05
CA ASN A 41 -10.16 27.50 1.18
C ASN A 41 -9.43 26.14 1.16
N ASP A 42 -8.27 26.14 0.50
CA ASP A 42 -7.30 25.04 0.49
C ASP A 42 -6.81 24.72 1.91
N VAL A 43 -7.47 23.74 2.53
CA VAL A 43 -6.88 22.88 3.55
C VAL A 43 -6.55 21.57 2.81
N PRO A 44 -5.31 21.04 2.91
CA PRO A 44 -5.01 19.75 2.30
C PRO A 44 -6.02 18.72 2.83
N VAL A 45 -6.80 18.14 1.92
CA VAL A 45 -7.82 17.14 2.23
C VAL A 45 -7.10 15.96 2.88
N VAL A 46 -7.24 15.84 4.20
CA VAL A 46 -6.80 14.67 4.96
C VAL A 46 -7.56 13.48 4.39
N SER A 47 -6.86 12.53 3.76
CA SER A 47 -7.44 11.25 3.39
C SER A 47 -7.89 10.57 4.70
N GLN A 48 -9.19 10.61 4.99
CA GLN A 48 -9.74 10.06 6.23
C GLN A 48 -9.45 8.56 6.33
N PRO A 49 -9.18 8.04 7.53
CA PRO A 49 -9.07 6.61 7.77
C PRO A 49 -10.28 5.86 7.19
N THR A 50 -10.05 4.96 6.26
CA THR A 50 -11.11 4.10 5.73
C THR A 50 -11.47 3.07 6.80
N THR A 51 -12.76 2.99 7.15
CA THR A 51 -13.30 2.02 8.10
C THR A 51 -14.36 1.17 7.41
N ARG A 52 -14.42 -0.12 7.75
CA ARG A 52 -15.46 -1.06 7.32
C ARG A 52 -16.00 -1.77 8.56
N CYS A 53 -17.32 -1.72 8.77
CA CYS A 53 -17.97 -2.25 9.98
C CYS A 53 -17.31 -1.82 11.30
N GLY A 54 -16.82 -0.57 11.37
CA GLY A 54 -16.14 -0.03 12.56
C GLY A 54 -14.68 -0.45 12.72
N VAL A 55 -14.13 -1.29 11.84
CA VAL A 55 -12.73 -1.71 11.85
C VAL A 55 -11.91 -0.86 10.87
N ARG A 56 -10.71 -0.44 11.27
CA ARG A 56 -9.78 0.33 10.42
C ARG A 56 -9.21 -0.55 9.31
N VAL A 57 -9.34 -0.07 8.07
CA VAL A 57 -8.85 -0.76 6.86
C VAL A 57 -7.49 -0.22 6.46
N TYR A 58 -6.47 -1.06 6.41
CA TYR A 58 -5.10 -0.69 6.01
C TYR A 58 -4.85 -1.13 4.58
N LYS A 59 -4.63 -0.19 3.66
CA LYS A 59 -4.38 -0.48 2.24
C LYS A 59 -2.90 -0.78 2.02
N ILE A 60 -2.57 -2.05 1.83
CA ILE A 60 -1.20 -2.53 1.66
C ILE A 60 -0.99 -2.92 0.19
N VAL A 61 0.13 -2.48 -0.38
CA VAL A 61 0.52 -2.85 -1.75
C VAL A 61 1.81 -3.64 -1.70
N ILE A 62 1.83 -4.82 -2.33
CA ILE A 62 3.01 -5.68 -2.40
C ILE A 62 3.60 -5.61 -3.80
N LEU A 63 4.86 -5.19 -3.88
CA LEU A 63 5.63 -5.02 -5.11
C LEU A 63 6.78 -6.01 -5.14
N GLY A 64 7.25 -6.35 -6.34
CA GLY A 64 8.36 -7.27 -6.53
C GLY A 64 8.32 -7.92 -7.89
N ASP A 65 9.46 -8.47 -8.31
CA ASP A 65 9.59 -9.15 -9.61
C ASP A 65 8.66 -10.37 -9.74
N GLY A 66 8.46 -10.85 -10.97
CA GLY A 66 7.70 -12.07 -11.24
C GLY A 66 8.30 -13.28 -10.52
N GLY A 67 7.46 -14.16 -9.96
CA GLY A 67 7.93 -15.43 -9.37
C GLY A 67 8.72 -15.34 -8.06
N VAL A 68 8.83 -14.16 -7.43
CA VAL A 68 9.50 -14.00 -6.11
C VAL A 68 8.71 -14.59 -4.94
N GLY A 69 7.43 -14.92 -5.15
CA GLY A 69 6.57 -15.54 -4.15
C GLY A 69 5.58 -14.59 -3.46
N LYS A 70 5.13 -13.51 -4.14
CA LYS A 70 4.21 -12.51 -3.57
C LYS A 70 2.86 -13.13 -3.25
N SER A 71 2.22 -13.77 -4.23
CA SER A 71 0.91 -14.41 -4.09
C SER A 71 0.94 -15.53 -3.05
N GLU A 72 2.04 -16.30 -2.99
CA GLU A 72 2.25 -17.35 -2.00
C GLU A 72 2.40 -16.78 -0.59
N MET A 73 3.10 -15.64 -0.44
CA MET A 73 3.22 -14.95 0.85
C MET A 73 1.85 -14.42 1.31
N ILE A 74 1.07 -13.83 0.40
CA ILE A 74 -0.29 -13.36 0.70
C ILE A 74 -1.19 -14.54 1.09
N PHE A 75 -1.18 -15.60 0.29
CA PHE A 75 -1.98 -16.79 0.54
C PHE A 75 -1.64 -17.41 1.90
N SER A 76 -0.35 -17.53 2.22
CA SER A 76 0.13 -18.04 3.50
C SER A 76 -0.31 -17.17 4.69
N ALA A 77 -0.31 -15.83 4.53
CA ALA A 77 -0.84 -14.90 5.52
C ALA A 77 -2.36 -15.09 5.74
N VAL A 78 -3.14 -15.14 4.65
CA VAL A 78 -4.61 -15.24 4.67
C VAL A 78 -5.10 -16.61 5.17
N THR A 79 -4.34 -17.69 4.97
CA THR A 79 -4.77 -19.07 5.24
C THR A 79 -5.21 -19.34 6.70
N LEU A 80 -4.70 -18.60 7.70
CA LEU A 80 -5.16 -18.78 9.09
C LEU A 80 -6.64 -18.44 9.29
N GLN A 81 -7.23 -17.60 8.44
CA GLN A 81 -8.64 -17.22 8.51
C GLN A 81 -9.56 -18.38 8.07
N PHE A 82 -9.09 -19.23 7.14
CA PHE A 82 -9.82 -20.42 6.70
C PHE A 82 -9.85 -21.54 7.75
N VAL A 83 -8.81 -21.66 8.59
CA VAL A 83 -8.73 -22.69 9.63
C VAL A 83 -9.42 -22.25 10.92
N SER A 84 -9.41 -20.94 11.24
CA SER A 84 -9.90 -20.39 12.51
C SER A 84 -11.42 -20.15 12.59
N HIS A 85 -12.23 -20.67 11.64
CA HIS A 85 -13.71 -20.67 11.68
C HIS A 85 -14.37 -19.30 11.92
N SER A 86 -13.65 -18.20 11.67
CA SER A 86 -14.19 -16.85 11.77
C SER A 86 -14.69 -16.41 10.40
N PHE A 87 -15.80 -17.00 9.97
CA PHE A 87 -16.51 -16.60 8.77
C PHE A 87 -17.19 -15.26 9.00
N LEU A 88 -16.69 -14.23 8.32
CA LEU A 88 -17.55 -13.18 7.78
C LEU A 88 -17.32 -13.17 6.29
N ASP A 89 -18.31 -13.74 5.59
CA ASP A 89 -18.46 -13.70 4.14
C ASP A 89 -18.31 -12.27 3.62
N TYR A 90 -17.18 -11.98 3.00
CA TYR A 90 -17.11 -10.97 1.95
C TYR A 90 -15.91 -11.26 1.02
N HIS A 91 -15.93 -12.43 0.39
CA HIS A 91 -15.17 -12.60 -0.84
C HIS A 91 -15.98 -11.94 -1.95
N ASP A 92 -15.51 -10.79 -2.43
CA ASP A 92 -15.92 -10.25 -3.72
C ASP A 92 -14.92 -10.78 -4.76
N PRO A 93 -15.20 -11.89 -5.48
CA PRO A 93 -14.27 -12.53 -6.42
C PRO A 93 -14.00 -11.70 -7.68
N THR A 94 -14.45 -10.45 -7.73
CA THR A 94 -14.48 -9.64 -8.95
C THR A 94 -13.14 -8.97 -9.29
N ILE A 95 -12.11 -9.10 -8.45
CA ILE A 95 -10.73 -8.65 -8.75
C ILE A 95 -9.76 -9.69 -8.21
N GLU A 96 -9.21 -10.51 -9.10
CA GLU A 96 -8.29 -11.64 -8.79
C GLU A 96 -6.96 -11.21 -8.11
N ASP A 97 -6.78 -9.92 -7.81
CA ASP A 97 -5.55 -9.30 -7.32
C ASP A 97 -5.67 -8.63 -5.93
N SER A 98 -6.84 -8.64 -5.26
CA SER A 98 -7.03 -7.99 -3.94
C SER A 98 -7.51 -8.97 -2.87
N TYR A 99 -6.82 -9.01 -1.74
CA TYR A 99 -7.04 -9.94 -0.63
C TYR A 99 -7.36 -9.18 0.66
N GLN A 100 -8.33 -9.66 1.43
CA GLN A 100 -8.68 -9.07 2.72
C GLN A 100 -8.35 -10.02 3.86
N GLN A 101 -7.68 -9.50 4.88
CA GLN A 101 -7.32 -10.27 6.07
C GLN A 101 -7.66 -9.49 7.32
N GLN A 102 -8.44 -10.09 8.22
CA GLN A 102 -8.69 -9.51 9.54
C GLN A 102 -7.63 -10.00 10.52
N ALA A 103 -7.04 -9.08 11.28
CA ALA A 103 -6.03 -9.38 12.29
C ALA A 103 -6.22 -8.50 13.53
N VAL A 104 -5.74 -8.98 14.68
CA VAL A 104 -5.59 -8.16 15.88
C VAL A 104 -4.10 -7.86 16.05
N ILE A 105 -3.73 -6.60 15.85
CA ILE A 105 -2.33 -6.16 15.89
C ILE A 105 -2.19 -5.25 17.11
N ASP A 106 -1.35 -5.64 18.06
CA ASP A 106 -1.11 -4.92 19.32
C ASP A 106 -2.40 -4.61 20.10
N GLY A 107 -3.35 -5.55 20.10
CA GLY A 107 -4.66 -5.41 20.79
C GLY A 107 -5.71 -4.59 20.05
N GLU A 108 -5.38 -4.00 18.91
CA GLU A 108 -6.30 -3.22 18.07
C GLU A 108 -6.68 -4.00 16.80
N ALA A 109 -7.98 -4.16 16.54
CA ALA A 109 -8.48 -4.80 15.32
C ALA A 109 -8.07 -4.01 14.06
N ALA A 110 -7.62 -4.75 13.05
CA ALA A 110 -7.16 -4.24 11.77
C ALA A 110 -7.73 -5.11 10.64
N LEU A 111 -8.22 -4.46 9.59
CA LEU A 111 -8.55 -5.13 8.33
C LEU A 111 -7.49 -4.76 7.31
N LEU A 112 -6.68 -5.72 6.88
CA LEU A 112 -5.68 -5.53 5.84
C LEU A 112 -6.33 -5.71 4.48
N ASP A 113 -6.24 -4.71 3.62
CA ASP A 113 -6.69 -4.73 2.22
C ASP A 113 -5.42 -4.78 1.35
N ILE A 114 -5.03 -5.98 0.97
CA ILE A 114 -3.73 -6.32 0.39
C ILE A 114 -3.89 -6.45 -1.13
N LEU A 115 -3.20 -5.60 -1.88
CA LEU A 115 -3.13 -5.65 -3.33
C LEU A 115 -1.90 -6.44 -3.79
N ASP A 116 -2.13 -7.53 -4.51
CA ASP A 116 -1.12 -8.27 -5.27
C ASP A 116 -0.90 -7.58 -6.62
N THR A 117 0.35 -7.33 -7.01
CA THR A 117 0.68 -6.69 -8.29
C THR A 117 1.34 -7.67 -9.28
N ALA A 118 1.08 -8.97 -9.17
CA ALA A 118 1.64 -9.99 -10.05
C ALA A 118 1.42 -9.65 -11.54
N GLY A 119 2.49 -9.62 -12.34
CA GLY A 119 2.43 -9.50 -13.81
C GLY A 119 1.90 -8.18 -14.40
N GLN A 120 1.31 -7.27 -13.61
CA GLN A 120 0.70 -6.03 -14.12
C GLN A 120 1.63 -4.81 -14.07
N VAL A 121 2.90 -5.03 -13.78
CA VAL A 121 3.91 -3.96 -13.71
C VAL A 121 3.94 -3.20 -15.05
N GLU A 122 3.64 -3.83 -16.18
CA GLU A 122 3.74 -3.27 -17.54
C GLU A 122 2.73 -2.14 -17.87
N PHE A 123 1.64 -1.94 -17.11
CA PHE A 123 0.66 -0.88 -17.38
C PHE A 123 0.84 0.36 -16.50
N THR A 124 1.54 1.38 -17.03
CA THR A 124 1.92 2.63 -16.33
C THR A 124 0.75 3.38 -15.67
N ALA A 125 -0.44 3.39 -16.28
CA ALA A 125 -1.58 4.15 -15.73
C ALA A 125 -2.20 3.49 -14.48
N MET A 126 -2.27 2.16 -14.43
CA MET A 126 -2.73 1.43 -13.24
C MET A 126 -1.68 1.49 -12.13
N ARG A 127 -0.39 1.47 -12.53
CA ARG A 127 0.75 1.63 -11.63
C ARG A 127 0.64 2.85 -10.74
N ASP A 128 0.38 4.00 -11.33
CA ASP A 128 0.29 5.23 -10.56
C ASP A 128 -0.90 5.25 -9.59
N GLN A 129 -1.99 4.55 -9.89
CA GLN A 129 -3.17 4.55 -9.03
C GLN A 129 -2.93 3.81 -7.72
N TYR A 130 -2.42 2.58 -7.75
CA TYR A 130 -2.15 1.85 -6.51
C TYR A 130 -1.01 2.50 -5.70
N MET A 131 -0.02 3.10 -6.37
CA MET A 131 1.01 3.90 -5.71
C MET A 131 0.43 5.13 -5.00
N ARG A 132 -0.62 5.77 -5.53
CA ARG A 132 -1.30 6.90 -4.86
C ARG A 132 -2.24 6.46 -3.73
N CYS A 133 -2.87 5.30 -3.87
CA CYS A 133 -3.90 4.83 -2.92
C CYS A 133 -3.35 3.97 -1.78
N GLY A 134 -2.18 3.35 -1.94
CA GLY A 134 -1.53 2.54 -0.90
C GLY A 134 -1.14 3.38 0.32
N GLU A 135 -1.48 2.89 1.51
CA GLU A 135 -1.10 3.49 2.79
C GLU A 135 0.24 2.95 3.30
N GLY A 136 0.59 1.71 2.91
CA GLY A 136 1.90 1.10 3.15
C GLY A 136 2.32 0.17 2.00
N PHE A 137 3.62 -0.01 1.85
CA PHE A 137 4.21 -0.78 0.76
C PHE A 137 5.14 -1.87 1.28
N MET A 138 5.09 -3.04 0.67
CA MET A 138 6.06 -4.10 0.88
C MET A 138 6.79 -4.32 -0.44
N ILE A 139 8.12 -4.28 -0.41
CA ILE A 139 8.95 -4.65 -1.56
C ILE A 139 9.52 -6.02 -1.29
N CYS A 140 9.13 -7.00 -2.11
CA CYS A 140 9.51 -8.39 -1.98
C CYS A 140 10.50 -8.79 -3.09
N TYR A 141 11.58 -9.43 -2.70
CA TYR A 141 12.53 -10.09 -3.59
C TYR A 141 12.76 -11.54 -3.13
N SER A 142 13.33 -12.38 -4.00
CA SER A 142 13.70 -13.75 -3.65
C SER A 142 15.18 -13.82 -3.27
N VAL A 143 15.53 -14.43 -2.13
CA VAL A 143 16.93 -14.62 -1.74
C VAL A 143 17.72 -15.49 -2.73
N THR A 144 17.01 -16.27 -3.56
CA THR A 144 17.59 -17.12 -4.61
C THR A 144 17.74 -16.42 -5.97
N ASP A 145 17.26 -15.18 -6.10
CA ASP A 145 17.32 -14.43 -7.35
C ASP A 145 17.88 -13.01 -7.15
N ARG A 146 19.10 -12.82 -7.62
CA ARG A 146 19.83 -11.54 -7.55
C ARG A 146 19.16 -10.45 -8.40
N HIS A 147 18.49 -10.81 -9.50
CA HIS A 147 17.79 -9.84 -10.34
C HIS A 147 16.64 -9.19 -9.57
N SER A 148 15.79 -10.00 -8.93
CA SER A 148 14.70 -9.49 -8.09
C SER A 148 15.17 -8.55 -6.96
N PHE A 149 16.38 -8.77 -6.42
CA PHE A 149 16.97 -7.90 -5.40
C PHE A 149 17.42 -6.55 -5.97
N GLN A 150 17.96 -6.52 -7.19
CA GLN A 150 18.31 -5.28 -7.87
C GLN A 150 17.05 -4.46 -8.21
N GLU A 151 15.99 -5.13 -8.68
CA GLU A 151 14.71 -4.50 -8.99
C GLU A 151 14.01 -3.91 -7.75
N ALA A 152 14.27 -4.42 -6.55
CA ALA A 152 13.74 -3.85 -5.30
C ALA A 152 14.04 -2.35 -5.15
N LEU A 153 15.23 -1.92 -5.57
CA LEU A 153 15.62 -0.50 -5.56
C LEU A 153 14.81 0.33 -6.56
N GLU A 154 14.51 -0.23 -7.74
CA GLU A 154 13.70 0.43 -8.76
C GLU A 154 12.25 0.60 -8.29
N TYR A 155 11.68 -0.39 -7.60
CA TYR A 155 10.36 -0.26 -6.98
C TYR A 155 10.31 0.88 -5.94
N ARG A 156 11.35 1.05 -5.12
CA ARG A 156 11.43 2.22 -4.21
C ARG A 156 11.42 3.53 -4.99
N LYS A 157 12.24 3.65 -6.03
CA LYS A 157 12.31 4.87 -6.86
C LYS A 157 10.95 5.20 -7.48
N LEU A 158 10.22 4.18 -7.94
CA LEU A 158 8.87 4.33 -8.48
C LEU A 158 7.88 4.87 -7.44
N ILE A 159 7.87 4.31 -6.22
CA ILE A 159 7.04 4.81 -5.13
C ILE A 159 7.35 6.29 -4.86
N THR A 160 8.63 6.62 -4.68
CA THR A 160 9.08 8.00 -4.38
C THR A 160 8.72 8.98 -5.50
N ARG A 161 8.77 8.55 -6.76
CA ARG A 161 8.39 9.38 -7.91
C ARG A 161 6.90 9.74 -7.89
N VAL A 162 6.03 8.78 -7.58
CA VAL A 162 4.57 9.00 -7.55
C VAL A 162 4.13 9.75 -6.29
N ARG A 163 4.79 9.49 -5.16
CA ARG A 163 4.47 10.05 -3.84
C ARG A 163 5.58 10.97 -3.32
N ALA A 164 5.99 11.92 -4.15
CA ALA A 164 7.06 12.86 -3.80
C ALA A 164 6.78 13.58 -2.48
N ASN A 165 7.80 13.70 -1.63
CA ASN A 165 7.76 14.39 -0.33
C ASN A 165 6.85 13.76 0.75
N GLU A 166 6.45 12.49 0.59
CA GLU A 166 5.77 11.74 1.64
C GLU A 166 6.71 10.72 2.30
N ASP A 167 6.73 10.70 3.64
CA ASP A 167 7.38 9.63 4.40
C ASP A 167 6.51 8.37 4.38
N ILE A 168 6.73 7.47 3.43
CA ILE A 168 5.81 6.36 3.15
C ILE A 168 6.23 5.11 3.94
N PRO A 169 5.34 4.53 4.78
CA PRO A 169 5.60 3.25 5.44
C PRO A 169 5.98 2.18 4.43
N LEU A 170 7.15 1.59 4.64
CA LEU A 170 7.74 0.61 3.73
C LEU A 170 8.41 -0.50 4.52
N VAL A 171 8.34 -1.72 4.00
CA VAL A 171 9.09 -2.88 4.51
C VAL A 171 9.75 -3.59 3.34
N LEU A 172 11.04 -3.89 3.48
CA LEU A 172 11.77 -4.76 2.54
C LEU A 172 11.67 -6.21 3.01
N VAL A 173 11.36 -7.12 2.08
CA VAL A 173 11.16 -8.55 2.36
C VAL A 173 12.03 -9.40 1.45
N GLY A 174 12.92 -10.20 2.05
CA GLY A 174 13.66 -11.26 1.37
C GLY A 174 12.95 -12.60 1.53
N ASN A 175 12.18 -13.02 0.54
CA ASN A 175 11.39 -14.25 0.56
C ASN A 175 12.22 -15.47 0.13
N LYS A 176 11.66 -16.67 0.36
CA LYS A 176 12.29 -17.98 0.13
C LYS A 176 13.51 -18.22 1.01
N PHE A 177 13.46 -17.69 2.24
CA PHE A 177 14.50 -17.87 3.26
C PHE A 177 14.83 -19.35 3.55
N ASP A 178 13.88 -20.25 3.33
CA ASP A 178 14.07 -21.69 3.46
C ASP A 178 15.07 -22.28 2.45
N LEU A 179 15.29 -21.63 1.30
CA LEU A 179 16.15 -22.12 0.22
C LEU A 179 17.62 -21.70 0.39
N GLN A 180 18.20 -21.96 1.56
CA GLN A 180 19.56 -21.54 1.91
C GLN A 180 20.64 -22.03 0.94
N HIS A 181 20.51 -23.25 0.42
CA HIS A 181 21.45 -23.82 -0.56
C HIS A 181 21.42 -23.13 -1.94
N GLN A 182 20.35 -22.41 -2.25
CA GLN A 182 20.19 -21.68 -3.51
C GLN A 182 20.33 -20.17 -3.33
N ARG A 183 20.74 -19.72 -2.13
CA ARG A 183 20.85 -18.30 -1.79
C ARG A 183 21.90 -17.60 -2.67
N LYS A 184 21.48 -16.50 -3.28
CA LYS A 184 22.32 -15.59 -4.10
C LYS A 184 22.43 -14.18 -3.51
N VAL A 185 21.61 -13.87 -2.50
CA VAL A 185 21.61 -12.60 -1.77
C VAL A 185 21.76 -12.91 -0.30
N THR A 186 22.80 -12.37 0.33
CA THR A 186 23.04 -12.63 1.76
C THR A 186 22.12 -11.77 2.63
N THR A 187 21.95 -12.18 3.89
CA THR A 187 21.16 -11.42 4.87
C THR A 187 21.77 -10.02 5.09
N GLU A 188 23.09 -9.89 5.04
CA GLU A 188 23.82 -8.62 5.17
C GLU A 188 23.51 -7.67 4.01
N GLU A 189 23.45 -8.18 2.78
CA GLU A 189 23.07 -7.39 1.61
C GLU A 189 21.63 -6.89 1.71
N GLY A 190 20.71 -7.75 2.18
CA GLY A 190 19.33 -7.38 2.46
C GLY A 190 19.21 -6.28 3.50
N LYS A 191 19.94 -6.39 4.62
CA LYS A 191 20.00 -5.37 5.68
C LYS A 191 20.59 -4.06 5.17
N ALA A 192 21.70 -4.11 4.44
CA ALA A 192 22.34 -2.92 3.88
C ALA A 192 21.42 -2.18 2.91
N LEU A 193 20.69 -2.91 2.06
CA LEU A 193 19.69 -2.29 1.19
C LEU A 193 18.56 -1.67 2.02
N ALA A 194 18.04 -2.35 3.04
CA ALA A 194 16.97 -1.79 3.85
C ALA A 194 17.36 -0.51 4.60
N GLU A 195 18.60 -0.45 5.11
CA GLU A 195 19.20 0.76 5.68
C GLU A 195 19.28 1.89 4.65
N GLN A 196 19.74 1.59 3.43
CA GLN A 196 19.76 2.55 2.32
C GLN A 196 18.35 3.07 1.97
N LEU A 197 17.33 2.20 2.03
CA LEU A 197 15.94 2.57 1.75
C LEU A 197 15.25 3.27 2.94
N GLY A 198 15.85 3.22 4.13
CA GLY A 198 15.32 3.76 5.38
C GLY A 198 14.11 2.98 5.91
N CYS A 199 14.12 1.65 5.80
CA CYS A 199 12.98 0.80 6.14
C CYS A 199 13.38 -0.47 6.92
N PRO A 200 12.46 -1.11 7.66
CA PRO A 200 12.71 -2.42 8.26
C PRO A 200 12.88 -3.53 7.21
N PHE A 201 13.69 -4.53 7.56
CA PHE A 201 13.96 -5.73 6.77
C PHE A 201 13.47 -6.99 7.46
N TYR A 202 12.82 -7.88 6.71
CA TYR A 202 12.45 -9.22 7.16
C TYR A 202 12.85 -10.26 6.12
N GLU A 203 13.38 -11.40 6.56
CA GLU A 203 13.48 -12.60 5.72
C GLU A 203 12.30 -13.50 6.02
N THR A 204 11.59 -13.93 4.98
CA THR A 204 10.37 -14.71 5.10
C THR A 204 10.44 -16.00 4.29
N SER A 205 9.64 -16.98 4.70
CA SER A 205 9.36 -18.15 3.87
C SER A 205 7.85 -18.29 3.73
N ALA A 206 7.35 -17.99 2.53
CA ALA A 206 5.95 -18.27 2.17
C ALA A 206 5.60 -19.76 2.36
N ALA A 207 6.52 -20.64 1.95
CA ALA A 207 6.36 -22.10 2.00
C ALA A 207 6.30 -22.65 3.44
N LEU A 208 7.16 -22.13 4.33
CA LEU A 208 7.20 -22.55 5.74
C LEU A 208 6.38 -21.64 6.66
N ARG A 209 5.72 -20.61 6.11
CA ARG A 209 4.94 -19.60 6.85
C ARG A 209 5.76 -18.90 7.95
N GLN A 210 7.05 -18.64 7.69
CA GLN A 210 7.94 -18.02 8.68
C GLN A 210 8.03 -16.51 8.48
N PHE A 211 7.87 -15.76 9.58
CA PHE A 211 8.04 -14.30 9.69
C PHE A 211 7.14 -13.45 8.77
N ILE A 212 6.11 -14.06 8.17
CA ILE A 212 5.17 -13.36 7.29
C ILE A 212 4.35 -12.36 8.10
N ASP A 213 3.75 -12.81 9.20
CA ASP A 213 2.89 -11.99 10.05
C ASP A 213 3.69 -10.80 10.64
N ASP A 214 4.93 -11.03 11.06
CA ASP A 214 5.82 -9.99 11.57
C ASP A 214 6.05 -8.87 10.55
N ALA A 215 6.27 -9.21 9.28
CA ALA A 215 6.46 -8.24 8.21
C ALA A 215 5.21 -7.38 7.98
N PHE A 216 4.02 -8.00 7.90
CA PHE A 216 2.75 -7.28 7.76
C PHE A 216 2.44 -6.41 8.98
N TYR A 217 2.62 -6.94 10.19
CA TYR A 217 2.32 -6.22 11.44
C TYR A 217 3.27 -5.03 11.63
N SER A 218 4.54 -5.20 11.30
CA SER A 218 5.53 -4.12 11.26
C SER A 218 5.07 -2.97 10.35
N LEU A 219 4.56 -3.28 9.16
CA LEU A 219 4.06 -2.25 8.24
C LEU A 219 2.83 -1.51 8.83
N VAL A 220 1.88 -2.24 9.41
CA VAL A 220 0.70 -1.64 10.05
C VAL A 220 1.09 -0.73 11.21
N ARG A 221 2.06 -1.14 12.03
CA ARG A 221 2.60 -0.30 13.11
C ARG A 221 3.19 1.00 12.60
N GLN A 222 3.93 0.98 11.48
CA GLN A 222 4.45 2.18 10.85
C GLN A 222 3.32 3.10 10.34
N ILE A 223 2.27 2.54 9.72
CA ILE A 223 1.11 3.31 9.28
C ILE A 223 0.43 3.99 10.49
N ARG A 224 0.15 3.23 11.56
CA ARG A 224 -0.44 3.76 12.80
C ARG A 224 0.40 4.86 13.44
N ALA A 225 1.72 4.68 13.50
CA ALA A 225 2.64 5.69 14.03
C ALA A 225 2.57 7.00 13.24
N LYS A 226 2.56 6.91 11.91
CA LYS A 226 2.45 8.07 11.01
C LYS A 226 1.10 8.79 11.17
N GLU A 227 0.00 8.04 11.30
CA GLU A 227 -1.34 8.59 11.54
C GLU A 227 -1.40 9.36 12.88
N ARG A 228 -0.85 8.78 13.96
CA ARG A 228 -0.77 9.44 15.27
C ARG A 228 0.00 10.75 15.18
N SER A 229 1.18 10.75 14.56
CA SER A 229 1.99 11.97 14.35
C SER A 229 1.27 13.05 13.55
N ARG A 230 0.55 12.66 12.48
CA ARG A 230 -0.27 13.59 11.68
C ARG A 230 -1.40 14.23 12.49
N ASN A 231 -2.07 13.45 13.34
CA ASN A 231 -3.15 13.94 14.20
C ASN A 231 -2.65 14.91 15.29
N SER A 232 -1.46 14.66 15.84
CA SER A 232 -0.83 15.57 16.81
C SER A 232 -0.49 16.93 16.17
N ILE A 233 0.06 16.92 14.95
CA ILE A 233 0.42 18.15 14.23
C ILE A 233 -0.82 18.95 13.84
N SER A 234 -1.88 18.28 13.35
CA SER A 234 -3.12 18.96 12.97
C SER A 234 -3.80 19.62 14.18
N PHE A 235 -3.76 18.96 15.35
CA PHE A 235 -4.24 19.53 16.61
C PHE A 235 -3.43 20.77 17.03
N LEU A 236 -2.10 20.72 16.98
CA LEU A 236 -1.23 21.85 17.28
C LEU A 236 -1.44 23.04 16.33
N LEU A 237 -1.61 22.78 15.04
CA LEU A 237 -1.90 23.83 14.05
C LEU A 237 -3.27 24.49 14.29
N ARG A 238 -4.27 23.71 14.73
CA ARG A 238 -5.60 24.22 15.06
C ARG A 238 -5.57 25.14 16.30
N GLN A 239 -4.75 24.81 17.31
CA GLN A 239 -4.55 25.69 18.47
C GLN A 239 -3.81 26.99 18.11
N LYS A 240 -2.79 26.92 17.25
CA LYS A 240 -2.08 28.13 16.78
C LYS A 240 -2.98 29.08 16.00
N LYS A 241 -3.91 28.55 15.18
CA LYS A 241 -4.92 29.37 14.48
C LYS A 241 -5.88 30.08 15.46
N HIS A 242 -6.31 29.42 16.53
CA HIS A 242 -7.14 30.06 17.56
C HIS A 242 -6.43 31.22 18.27
N ILE A 243 -5.10 31.11 18.47
CA ILE A 243 -4.30 32.17 19.10
C ILE A 243 -4.07 33.37 18.15
N THR A 244 -3.83 33.13 16.85
CA THR A 244 -3.64 34.23 15.88
C THR A 244 -4.94 34.97 15.57
N THR A 245 -6.09 34.29 15.52
CA THR A 245 -7.40 34.96 15.38
C THR A 245 -7.71 35.87 16.57
N PHE A 246 -7.32 35.47 17.80
CA PHE A 246 -7.48 36.31 18.99
C PHE A 246 -6.62 37.59 18.94
N ARG A 247 -5.41 37.52 18.37
CA ARG A 247 -4.54 38.69 18.19
C ARG A 247 -5.01 39.64 17.10
N HIS A 248 -5.71 39.14 16.08
CA HIS A 248 -6.24 40.00 15.02
C HIS A 248 -7.49 40.76 15.47
N CYS A 249 -8.37 40.12 16.25
CA CYS A 249 -9.57 40.78 16.81
C CYS A 249 -9.20 41.87 17.85
N ASN A 250 -8.12 41.69 18.62
CA ASN A 250 -7.66 42.69 19.60
C ASN A 250 -6.92 43.90 19.01
N ARG A 251 -6.63 43.91 17.69
CA ARG A 251 -6.09 45.09 16.99
C ARG A 251 -7.17 45.98 16.37
N GLU A 252 -8.36 45.46 16.11
CA GLU A 252 -9.50 46.23 15.58
C GLU A 252 -10.38 46.85 16.68
N ALA A 253 -10.20 46.46 17.95
CA ALA A 253 -10.92 47.02 19.10
C ALA A 253 -10.22 48.24 19.74
N ARG A 254 -9.25 48.85 19.06
CA ARG A 254 -8.61 50.11 19.49
C ARG A 254 -8.57 51.10 18.32
N PHE A 255 -9.72 51.62 17.94
CA PHE A 255 -9.90 52.96 17.35
C PHE A 255 -11.36 53.40 17.53
#